data_AF-A0A6F8SWB5-F1
#
_entry.id   AF-A0A6F8SWB5-F1
#
_cell.length_a   1.000
_cell.length_b   1.000
_cell.length_c   1.000
_cell.angle_alpha   90.00
_cell.angle_beta   90.00
_cell.angle_gamma   90.00
#
_symmetry.space_group_name_H-M   'P 1'
#
loop_
_entity.id
_entity.type
_entity.pdbx_description
1 polymer ?
#
loop_
_entity_poly.entity_id
_entity_poly.type
_entity_poly.pdbx_seq_one_letter_code
_entity_poly.pdbx_strand_id
1 'polypeptide(L)'
;MQLNSEDGGRRKFIMVQLPEPCDEKSDAFKAGYGSIADISKERIRRAGQKILESDCHPDWNRDVGFRVLKVDTSNMKDIYYRPDQLSQGDLLEAVDNVKPDRTPEDLLFQVLVDWGVDLTLPIRRESLHGKTVFFVDDNALVACFDTDITEELVKELAKHEPLRVVFRDNGFVSDAVKINVEQIFRQLSPSTEVRSL
;
A
#
# COMPACT_ATOMS: atom_id res chain seq x y z
N MET A 1 17.15 -4.70 17.09
CA MET A 1 16.78 -3.54 17.92
C MET A 1 17.83 -3.31 19.00
N GLN A 2 18.03 -4.24 19.94
CA GLN A 2 19.02 -4.11 21.04
C GLN A 2 20.41 -3.62 20.58
N LEU A 3 20.98 -4.24 19.54
CA LEU A 3 22.30 -3.82 19.06
C LEU A 3 22.33 -2.36 18.57
N ASN A 4 21.27 -1.89 17.91
CA ASN A 4 21.17 -0.49 17.49
C ASN A 4 21.04 0.47 18.68
N SER A 5 20.36 0.06 19.76
CA SER A 5 20.24 0.88 20.97
C SER A 5 21.55 0.97 21.75
N GLU A 6 22.42 -0.05 21.65
CA GLU A 6 23.73 -0.08 22.31
C GLU A 6 24.79 0.73 21.57
N ASP A 7 24.81 0.67 20.24
CA ASP A 7 25.89 1.25 19.42
C ASP A 7 25.48 2.46 18.56
N GLY A 8 24.24 2.93 18.68
CA GLY A 8 23.74 4.04 17.85
C GLY A 8 23.49 3.67 16.39
N GLY A 9 23.55 2.37 16.04
CA GLY A 9 23.42 1.88 14.69
C GLY A 9 22.00 2.02 14.09
N ARG A 10 21.91 1.78 12.78
CA ARG A 10 20.67 1.91 11.99
C ARG A 10 20.34 0.65 11.20
N ARG A 11 20.57 -0.53 11.80
CA ARG A 11 20.32 -1.82 11.16
C ARG A 11 18.82 -2.01 10.95
N LYS A 12 18.43 -2.33 9.71
CA LYS A 12 17.06 -2.73 9.35
C LYS A 12 16.93 -4.25 9.41
N PHE A 13 15.70 -4.76 9.58
CA PHE A 13 15.42 -6.19 9.52
C PHE A 13 14.18 -6.46 8.67
N ILE A 14 14.13 -7.64 8.06
CA ILE A 14 12.94 -8.20 7.42
C ILE A 14 12.74 -9.58 8.05
N MET A 15 11.54 -9.84 8.58
CA MET A 15 11.20 -11.11 9.20
C MET A 15 9.97 -11.68 8.50
N VAL A 16 10.07 -12.94 8.10
CA VAL A 16 8.96 -13.69 7.49
C VAL A 16 8.54 -14.78 8.46
N GLN A 17 7.25 -14.85 8.75
CA GLN A 17 6.66 -15.84 9.64
C GLN A 17 5.38 -16.39 9.02
N LEU A 18 5.31 -17.71 8.86
CA LEU A 18 4.09 -18.37 8.43
C LEU A 18 3.01 -18.19 9.53
N PRO A 19 1.76 -17.81 9.19
CA PRO A 19 0.67 -17.69 10.16
C PRO A 19 0.09 -19.08 10.50
N GLU A 20 0.94 -19.96 11.01
CA GLU A 20 0.53 -21.29 11.47
C GLU A 20 -0.41 -21.14 12.68
N PRO A 21 -1.61 -21.76 12.64
CA PRO A 21 -2.56 -21.69 13.75
C PRO A 21 -1.96 -22.24 15.05
N CYS A 22 -2.22 -21.57 16.17
CA CYS A 22 -1.85 -22.09 17.47
C CYS A 22 -2.78 -23.26 17.88
N ASP A 23 -2.24 -24.26 18.58
CA ASP A 23 -3.05 -25.31 19.19
C ASP A 23 -4.03 -24.68 20.21
N GLU A 24 -5.32 -25.00 20.11
CA GLU A 24 -6.38 -24.49 20.98
C GLU A 24 -6.12 -24.74 22.48
N LYS A 25 -5.36 -25.79 22.80
CA LYS A 25 -5.00 -26.14 24.18
C LYS A 25 -3.77 -25.39 24.69
N SER A 26 -3.02 -24.74 23.79
CA SER A 26 -1.81 -23.99 24.14
C SER A 26 -2.12 -22.74 24.97
N ASP A 27 -1.16 -22.32 25.78
CA ASP A 27 -1.29 -21.08 26.56
C ASP A 27 -1.33 -19.85 25.64
N ALA A 28 -0.68 -19.91 24.48
CA ALA A 28 -0.73 -18.85 23.49
C ALA A 28 -2.15 -18.63 22.95
N PHE A 29 -2.85 -19.71 22.58
CA PHE A 29 -4.22 -19.62 22.12
C PHE A 29 -5.17 -19.11 23.22
N LYS A 30 -5.02 -19.61 24.44
CA LYS A 30 -5.78 -19.12 25.62
C LYS A 30 -5.52 -17.64 25.92
N ALA A 31 -4.34 -17.13 25.59
CA ALA A 31 -3.97 -15.73 25.71
C ALA A 31 -4.47 -14.85 24.54
N GLY A 32 -5.19 -15.42 23.57
CA GLY A 32 -5.80 -14.70 22.44
C GLY A 32 -4.94 -14.64 21.18
N TYR A 33 -3.84 -15.38 21.10
CA TYR A 33 -3.02 -15.45 19.89
C TYR A 33 -3.51 -16.58 18.98
N GLY A 34 -4.05 -16.23 17.82
CA GLY A 34 -4.58 -17.20 16.85
C GLY A 34 -3.50 -17.92 16.04
N SER A 35 -2.36 -17.27 15.82
CA SER A 35 -1.25 -17.82 15.02
C SER A 35 0.13 -17.52 15.59
N ILE A 36 1.15 -18.29 15.17
CA ILE A 36 2.56 -18.02 15.50
C ILE A 36 2.97 -16.61 15.04
N ALA A 37 2.43 -16.13 13.92
CA ALA A 37 2.67 -14.77 13.44
C ALA A 37 2.16 -13.69 14.41
N ASP A 38 1.06 -13.93 15.12
CA ASP A 38 0.54 -13.00 16.13
C ASP A 38 1.46 -12.90 17.34
N ILE A 39 1.98 -14.05 17.79
CA ILE A 39 2.99 -14.12 18.85
C ILE A 39 4.25 -13.37 18.43
N SER A 40 4.74 -13.59 17.20
CA SER A 40 5.94 -12.95 16.67
C SER A 40 5.80 -11.43 16.62
N LYS A 41 4.67 -10.89 16.12
CA LYS A 41 4.39 -9.45 16.10
C LYS A 41 4.41 -8.87 17.51
N GLU A 42 3.74 -9.54 18.45
CA GLU A 42 3.63 -9.06 19.83
C GLU A 42 4.97 -9.11 20.57
N ARG A 43 5.76 -10.16 20.34
CA ARG A 43 7.13 -10.28 20.87
C ARG A 43 8.00 -9.11 20.40
N ILE A 44 7.90 -8.71 19.12
CA ILE A 44 8.66 -7.56 18.58
C ILE A 44 8.20 -6.26 19.24
N ARG A 45 6.88 -6.02 19.39
CA ARG A 45 6.36 -4.82 20.06
C ARG A 45 6.87 -4.69 21.49
N ARG A 46 6.76 -5.75 22.28
CA ARG A 46 7.20 -5.77 23.68
C ARG A 46 8.72 -5.64 23.81
N ALA A 47 9.49 -6.25 22.90
CA ALA A 47 10.92 -6.07 22.85
C ALA A 47 11.30 -4.61 22.56
N GLY A 48 10.60 -3.96 21.61
CA GLY A 48 10.77 -2.54 21.32
C GLY A 48 10.49 -1.66 22.54
N GLN A 49 9.35 -1.86 23.20
CA GLN A 49 8.98 -1.11 24.41
C GLN A 49 10.02 -1.25 25.53
N LYS A 50 10.47 -2.47 25.82
CA LYS A 50 11.51 -2.71 26.85
C LYS A 50 12.82 -2.01 26.52
N ILE A 51 13.20 -1.95 25.25
CA ILE A 51 14.42 -1.26 24.83
C ILE A 51 14.28 0.25 25.05
N LEU A 52 13.11 0.82 24.76
CA LEU A 52 12.85 2.25 24.98
C LEU A 52 12.88 2.66 26.47
N GLU A 53 12.60 1.73 27.38
CA GLU A 53 12.67 1.93 28.84
C GLU A 53 14.11 1.88 29.38
N SER A 54 15.06 1.38 28.59
CA SER A 54 16.47 1.21 28.98
C SER A 54 17.35 2.39 28.57
N ASP A 55 18.55 2.49 29.16
CA ASP A 55 19.56 3.46 28.75
C ASP A 55 20.02 3.17 27.32
N CYS A 56 19.75 4.11 26.42
CA CYS A 56 20.02 4.01 25.00
C CYS A 56 21.19 4.92 24.59
N HIS A 57 21.94 4.51 23.58
CA HIS A 57 22.95 5.34 22.94
C HIS A 57 22.33 6.68 22.47
N PRO A 58 22.95 7.84 22.76
CA PRO A 58 22.37 9.15 22.48
C PRO A 58 22.06 9.38 20.99
N ASP A 59 22.90 8.84 20.11
CA ASP A 59 22.74 8.97 18.65
C ASP A 59 21.74 7.97 18.04
N TRP A 60 21.17 7.06 18.83
CA TRP A 60 20.17 6.14 18.33
C TRP A 60 18.84 6.86 18.13
N ASN A 61 18.24 6.72 16.95
CA ASN A 61 16.97 7.34 16.58
C ASN A 61 15.73 6.73 17.27
N ARG A 62 15.93 5.74 18.16
CA ARG A 62 14.87 5.03 18.89
C ARG A 62 13.81 4.40 17.98
N ASP A 63 14.21 4.01 16.77
CA ASP A 63 13.32 3.33 15.84
C ASP A 63 13.07 1.89 16.29
N VAL A 64 11.89 1.68 16.87
CA VAL A 64 11.32 0.38 17.22
C VAL A 64 10.09 0.04 16.38
N GLY A 65 9.80 0.87 15.38
CA GLY A 65 8.68 0.69 14.48
C GLY A 65 8.90 -0.47 13.54
N PHE A 66 7.81 -1.08 13.09
CA PHE A 66 7.86 -2.06 12.01
C PHE A 66 6.53 -2.07 11.27
N ARG A 67 6.57 -2.38 9.98
CA ARG A 67 5.41 -2.58 9.13
C ARG A 67 5.09 -4.06 9.05
N VAL A 68 3.81 -4.41 9.08
CA VAL A 68 3.33 -5.78 8.91
C VAL A 68 2.65 -5.87 7.57
N LEU A 69 3.08 -6.82 6.74
CA LEU A 69 2.46 -7.15 5.46
C LEU A 69 2.05 -8.61 5.47
N LYS A 70 0.98 -8.93 4.77
CA LYS A 70 0.45 -10.28 4.62
C LYS A 70 0.35 -10.61 3.14
N VAL A 71 0.70 -11.85 2.78
CA VAL A 71 0.41 -12.38 1.44
C VAL A 71 -1.04 -12.81 1.40
N ASP A 72 -1.77 -12.32 0.40
CA ASP A 72 -3.17 -12.63 0.14
C ASP A 72 -3.34 -12.94 -1.36
N THR A 73 -4.55 -13.29 -1.78
CA THR A 73 -4.92 -13.42 -3.19
C THR A 73 -4.84 -12.07 -3.92
N SER A 74 -4.78 -12.11 -5.25
CA SER A 74 -4.76 -10.91 -6.11
C SER A 74 -5.86 -9.91 -5.72
N ASN A 75 -5.57 -8.61 -5.82
CA ASN A 75 -6.59 -7.57 -5.66
C ASN A 75 -7.56 -7.52 -6.85
N MET A 76 -7.16 -8.07 -8.00
CA MET A 76 -7.99 -8.08 -9.20
C MET A 76 -9.00 -9.22 -9.17
N LYS A 77 -10.19 -8.98 -9.73
CA LYS A 77 -11.18 -10.03 -9.95
C LYS A 77 -10.64 -11.08 -10.91
N ASP A 78 -11.00 -12.33 -10.67
CA ASP A 78 -10.60 -13.46 -11.50
C ASP A 78 -11.45 -13.49 -12.78
N ILE A 79 -10.91 -12.93 -13.87
CA ILE A 79 -11.56 -12.89 -15.17
C ILE A 79 -11.23 -14.20 -15.93
N TYR A 80 -11.79 -15.32 -15.45
CA TYR A 80 -11.75 -16.61 -16.17
C TYR A 80 -13.12 -16.95 -16.72
N TYR A 81 -13.58 -16.19 -17.71
CA TYR A 81 -14.75 -16.58 -18.49
C TYR A 81 -14.35 -16.82 -19.94
N ARG A 82 -14.98 -17.82 -20.54
CA ARG A 82 -14.93 -17.98 -22.00
C ARG A 82 -16.03 -17.09 -22.62
N PRO A 83 -15.82 -16.52 -23.82
CA PRO A 83 -16.80 -15.63 -24.44
C PRO A 83 -18.20 -16.23 -24.58
N ASP A 84 -18.31 -17.56 -24.70
CA ASP A 84 -19.56 -18.34 -24.78
C ASP A 84 -20.28 -18.54 -23.44
N GLN A 85 -19.66 -18.14 -22.32
CA GLN A 85 -20.20 -18.29 -20.96
C GLN A 85 -20.71 -16.96 -20.37
N LEU A 86 -20.50 -15.86 -21.07
CA LEU A 86 -20.95 -14.53 -20.64
C LEU A 86 -22.40 -14.28 -21.02
N SER A 87 -23.19 -13.80 -20.06
CA SER A 87 -24.51 -13.25 -20.28
C SER A 87 -24.47 -11.72 -20.30
N GLN A 88 -25.50 -11.08 -20.86
CA GLN A 88 -25.61 -9.61 -20.84
C GLN A 88 -25.69 -9.04 -19.43
N GLY A 89 -26.15 -9.82 -18.44
CA GLY A 89 -26.23 -9.41 -17.03
C GLY A 89 -24.85 -9.23 -16.38
N ASP A 90 -23.86 -9.97 -16.85
CA ASP A 90 -22.49 -9.92 -16.33
C ASP A 90 -21.74 -8.64 -16.74
N LEU A 91 -22.30 -7.88 -17.69
CA LEU A 91 -21.74 -6.63 -18.18
C LEU A 91 -21.57 -5.58 -17.06
N LEU A 92 -22.51 -5.55 -16.11
CA LEU A 92 -22.46 -4.62 -14.97
C LEU A 92 -21.38 -5.02 -13.96
N GLU A 93 -21.09 -6.32 -13.83
CA GLU A 93 -20.06 -6.82 -12.92
C GLU A 93 -18.63 -6.64 -13.48
N ALA A 94 -18.51 -6.51 -14.81
CA ALA A 94 -17.26 -6.27 -15.53
C ALA A 94 -16.78 -4.80 -15.48
N VAL A 95 -17.58 -3.87 -14.96
CA VAL A 95 -17.21 -2.44 -14.83
C VAL A 95 -16.10 -2.24 -13.79
N ASP A 96 -16.02 -3.14 -12.80
CA ASP A 96 -15.03 -3.07 -11.75
C ASP A 96 -14.10 -4.29 -11.78
N ASN A 97 -12.82 -4.02 -12.03
CA ASN A 97 -11.73 -4.99 -12.08
C ASN A 97 -11.14 -5.31 -10.70
N VAL A 98 -11.48 -4.56 -9.65
CA VAL A 98 -10.95 -4.75 -8.29
C VAL A 98 -11.95 -5.53 -7.43
N LYS A 99 -11.46 -6.43 -6.58
CA LYS A 99 -12.30 -7.14 -5.61
C LYS A 99 -12.87 -6.15 -4.57
N PRO A 100 -14.16 -6.28 -4.19
CA PRO A 100 -14.85 -5.28 -3.38
C PRO A 100 -14.37 -5.18 -1.92
N ASP A 101 -13.66 -6.19 -1.43
CA ASP A 101 -13.10 -6.26 -0.08
C ASP A 101 -11.69 -5.67 0.03
N ARG A 102 -11.16 -5.07 -1.05
CA ARG A 102 -9.81 -4.49 -1.09
C ARG A 102 -9.81 -3.02 -0.72
N THR A 103 -8.78 -2.65 0.05
CA THR A 103 -8.55 -1.26 0.47
C THR A 103 -7.67 -0.52 -0.54
N PRO A 104 -7.72 0.82 -0.58
CA PRO A 104 -6.77 1.62 -1.37
C PRO A 104 -5.31 1.32 -1.03
N GLU A 105 -5.01 1.02 0.24
CA GLU A 105 -3.69 0.59 0.68
C GLU A 105 -3.28 -0.76 0.07
N ASP A 106 -4.18 -1.73 -0.07
CA ASP A 106 -3.87 -3.02 -0.71
C ASP A 106 -3.46 -2.82 -2.18
N LEU A 107 -4.14 -1.92 -2.88
CA LEU A 107 -3.80 -1.53 -4.25
C LEU A 107 -2.44 -0.82 -4.31
N LEU A 108 -2.18 0.08 -3.36
CA LEU A 108 -0.88 0.75 -3.25
C LEU A 108 0.26 -0.25 -3.12
N PHE A 109 0.14 -1.19 -2.17
CA PHE A 109 1.19 -2.18 -1.94
C PHE A 109 1.39 -3.12 -3.13
N GLN A 110 0.34 -3.46 -3.88
CA GLN A 110 0.49 -4.19 -5.13
C GLN A 110 1.31 -3.38 -6.14
N VAL A 111 0.99 -2.10 -6.36
CA VAL A 111 1.72 -1.22 -7.28
C VAL A 111 3.19 -1.11 -6.91
N LEU A 112 3.49 -0.96 -5.61
CA LEU A 112 4.87 -0.88 -5.14
C LEU A 112 5.66 -2.15 -5.49
N VAL A 113 5.07 -3.32 -5.31
CA VAL A 113 5.70 -4.61 -5.66
C VAL A 113 5.85 -4.75 -7.17
N ASP A 114 4.81 -4.46 -7.94
CA ASP A 114 4.80 -4.59 -9.41
C ASP A 114 5.87 -3.71 -10.07
N TRP A 115 6.20 -2.56 -9.45
CA TRP A 115 7.16 -1.59 -9.98
C TRP A 115 8.53 -1.67 -9.29
N GLY A 116 8.74 -2.65 -8.41
CA GLY A 116 10.00 -2.86 -7.69
C GLY A 116 10.38 -1.70 -6.77
N VAL A 117 9.40 -0.96 -6.26
CA VAL A 117 9.59 0.14 -5.31
C VAL A 117 9.77 -0.43 -3.90
N ASP A 118 10.74 0.08 -3.15
CA ASP A 118 11.06 -0.42 -1.81
C ASP A 118 9.88 -0.18 -0.83
N LEU A 119 9.44 -1.26 -0.18
CA LEU A 119 8.33 -1.25 0.76
C LEU A 119 8.65 -0.54 2.09
N THR A 120 9.89 -0.12 2.30
CA THR A 120 10.33 0.65 3.47
C THR A 120 10.20 2.16 3.27
N LEU A 121 9.87 2.63 2.07
CA LEU A 121 9.75 4.05 1.77
C LEU A 121 8.59 4.70 2.56
N PRO A 122 8.75 5.98 2.93
CA PRO A 122 7.71 6.72 3.62
C PRO A 122 6.51 6.90 2.70
N ILE A 123 5.31 6.73 3.27
CA ILE A 123 4.03 6.90 2.59
C ILE A 123 3.28 8.00 3.34
N ARG A 124 2.99 9.10 2.66
CA ARG A 124 2.13 10.18 3.16
C ARG A 124 0.75 10.02 2.53
N ARG A 125 -0.29 10.17 3.35
CA ARG A 125 -1.68 10.16 2.91
C ARG A 125 -2.25 11.56 3.04
N GLU A 126 -2.75 12.11 1.96
CA GLU A 126 -3.35 13.44 1.89
C GLU A 126 -4.74 13.36 1.29
N SER A 127 -5.62 14.28 1.69
CA SER A 127 -6.97 14.40 1.13
C SER A 127 -7.02 15.61 0.22
N LEU A 128 -7.03 15.39 -1.10
CA LEU A 128 -7.09 16.43 -2.13
C LEU A 128 -8.43 16.37 -2.84
N HIS A 129 -9.15 17.50 -2.93
CA HIS A 129 -10.50 17.54 -3.52
C HIS A 129 -11.48 16.49 -2.94
N GLY A 130 -11.31 16.13 -1.66
CA GLY A 130 -12.11 15.07 -1.00
C GLY A 130 -11.77 13.64 -1.45
N LYS A 131 -10.63 13.44 -2.10
CA LYS A 131 -10.08 12.15 -2.55
C LYS A 131 -8.81 11.81 -1.81
N THR A 132 -8.60 10.53 -1.55
CA THR A 132 -7.42 10.01 -0.86
C THR A 132 -6.27 9.83 -1.84
N VAL A 133 -5.20 10.58 -1.63
CA VAL A 133 -3.98 10.52 -2.43
C VAL A 133 -2.82 10.02 -1.57
N PHE A 134 -2.08 9.06 -2.10
CA PHE A 134 -0.88 8.51 -1.47
C PHE A 134 0.36 9.04 -2.18
N PHE A 135 1.27 9.62 -1.40
CA PHE A 135 2.58 10.09 -1.84
C PHE A 135 3.65 9.18 -1.26
N VAL A 136 4.42 8.53 -2.13
CA VAL A 136 5.49 7.59 -1.75
C VAL A 136 6.84 8.20 -2.09
N ASP A 137 7.73 8.21 -1.10
CA ASP A 137 9.07 8.82 -1.21
C ASP A 137 9.01 10.25 -1.77
N ASP A 138 8.28 11.08 -1.03
CA ASP A 138 7.87 12.43 -1.39
C ASP A 138 7.00 12.49 -2.65
N ASN A 139 7.59 12.44 -3.85
CA ASN A 139 6.88 12.50 -5.14
C ASN A 139 7.35 11.41 -6.12
N ALA A 140 8.07 10.37 -5.66
CA ALA A 140 8.54 9.31 -6.54
C ALA A 140 7.38 8.48 -7.12
N LEU A 141 6.33 8.25 -6.32
CA LEU A 141 5.09 7.64 -6.78
C LEU A 141 3.90 8.29 -6.10
N VAL A 142 2.93 8.70 -6.91
CA VAL A 142 1.66 9.26 -6.45
C VAL A 142 0.53 8.34 -6.88
N ALA A 143 -0.35 7.96 -5.97
CA ALA A 143 -1.45 7.06 -6.28
C ALA A 143 -2.79 7.59 -5.76
N CYS A 144 -3.83 7.49 -6.58
CA CYS A 144 -5.20 7.80 -6.21
C CYS A 144 -6.12 6.67 -6.70
N PHE A 145 -6.74 5.96 -5.76
CA PHE A 145 -7.59 4.80 -6.04
C PHE A 145 -9.09 5.07 -5.84
N ASP A 146 -9.44 6.29 -5.46
CA ASP A 146 -10.83 6.72 -5.32
C ASP A 146 -11.50 6.87 -6.70
N THR A 147 -12.84 6.81 -6.69
CA THR A 147 -13.67 7.08 -7.88
C THR A 147 -13.91 8.57 -8.06
N ASP A 148 -14.50 8.95 -9.19
CA ASP A 148 -14.87 10.33 -9.52
C ASP A 148 -13.69 11.30 -9.53
N ILE A 149 -12.55 10.87 -10.09
CA ILE A 149 -11.37 11.70 -10.33
C ILE A 149 -11.71 12.74 -11.39
N THR A 150 -11.54 14.01 -11.05
CA THR A 150 -11.78 15.18 -11.91
C THR A 150 -10.49 15.70 -12.53
N GLU A 151 -10.60 16.50 -13.61
CA GLU A 151 -9.43 17.16 -14.20
C GLU A 151 -8.74 18.14 -13.24
N GLU A 152 -9.47 18.73 -12.29
CA GLU A 152 -8.90 19.65 -11.30
C GLU A 152 -7.89 18.95 -10.41
N LEU A 153 -8.26 17.78 -9.88
CA LEU A 153 -7.36 16.94 -9.10
C LEU A 153 -6.14 16.53 -9.94
N VAL A 154 -6.34 16.11 -11.19
CA VAL A 154 -5.25 15.71 -12.08
C VAL A 154 -4.27 16.86 -12.34
N LYS A 155 -4.78 18.08 -12.56
CA LYS A 155 -3.95 19.28 -12.73
C LYS A 155 -3.19 19.63 -11.45
N GLU A 156 -3.78 19.44 -10.28
CA GLU A 156 -3.09 19.62 -9.01
C GLU A 156 -1.95 18.60 -8.85
N LEU A 157 -2.22 17.31 -9.07
CA LEU A 157 -1.21 16.26 -9.01
C LEU A 157 -0.07 16.47 -10.02
N ALA A 158 -0.38 16.94 -11.23
CA ALA A 158 0.63 17.21 -12.25
C ALA A 158 1.59 18.35 -11.86
N LYS A 159 1.15 19.33 -11.05
CA LYS A 159 2.02 20.41 -10.53
C LYS A 159 3.03 19.91 -9.51
N HIS A 160 2.79 18.76 -8.88
CA HIS A 160 3.78 18.14 -7.98
C HIS A 160 4.93 17.45 -8.75
N GLU A 161 4.85 17.41 -10.09
CA GLU A 161 5.85 16.80 -10.97
C GLU A 161 6.30 15.40 -10.49
N PRO A 162 5.36 14.47 -10.22
CA PRO A 162 5.73 13.16 -9.72
C PRO A 162 6.47 12.37 -10.81
N LEU A 163 7.40 11.50 -10.40
CA LEU A 163 8.04 10.60 -11.38
C LEU A 163 7.02 9.63 -11.97
N ARG A 164 6.07 9.18 -11.15
CA ARG A 164 5.11 8.15 -11.48
C ARG A 164 3.76 8.47 -10.85
N VAL A 165 2.69 8.31 -11.61
CA VAL A 165 1.32 8.47 -11.11
C VAL A 165 0.47 7.27 -11.48
N VAL A 166 -0.30 6.77 -10.51
CA VAL A 166 -1.18 5.61 -10.67
C VAL A 166 -2.61 5.96 -10.30
N PHE A 167 -3.52 5.64 -11.20
CA PHE A 167 -4.96 5.78 -11.00
C PHE A 167 -5.65 4.42 -11.12
N ARG A 168 -6.88 4.33 -10.62
CA ARG A 168 -7.76 3.20 -10.93
C ARG A 168 -8.38 3.38 -12.32
N ASP A 169 -8.50 2.33 -13.12
CA ASP A 169 -8.99 2.46 -14.50
C ASP A 169 -10.44 3.00 -14.58
N ASN A 170 -11.31 2.56 -13.68
CA ASN A 170 -12.68 3.07 -13.52
C ASN A 170 -12.78 4.24 -12.52
N GLY A 171 -11.66 4.85 -12.15
CA GLY A 171 -11.62 5.94 -11.17
C GLY A 171 -12.05 7.30 -11.71
N PHE A 172 -12.11 7.49 -13.04
CA PHE A 172 -12.39 8.78 -13.66
C PHE A 172 -13.89 9.07 -13.82
N VAL A 173 -14.29 10.35 -13.68
CA VAL A 173 -15.69 10.78 -13.91
C VAL A 173 -16.17 10.57 -15.34
N SER A 174 -15.27 10.54 -16.32
CA SER A 174 -15.58 10.22 -17.71
C SER A 174 -14.34 9.77 -18.49
N ASP A 175 -14.56 9.05 -19.59
CA ASP A 175 -13.50 8.64 -20.52
C ASP A 175 -12.75 9.84 -21.12
N ALA A 176 -13.43 10.99 -21.27
CA ALA A 176 -12.80 12.21 -21.72
C ALA A 176 -11.71 12.68 -20.74
N VAL A 177 -11.98 12.61 -19.42
CA VAL A 177 -10.99 12.94 -18.39
C VAL A 177 -9.81 11.98 -18.45
N LYS A 178 -10.06 10.67 -18.61
CA LYS A 178 -9.01 9.66 -18.73
C LYS A 178 -8.06 9.95 -19.90
N ILE A 179 -8.60 10.28 -21.07
CA ILE A 179 -7.81 10.66 -22.26
C ILE A 179 -7.04 11.97 -22.00
N ASN A 180 -7.69 12.93 -21.34
CA ASN A 180 -7.09 14.24 -21.04
C ASN A 180 -5.96 14.14 -20.01
N VAL A 181 -6.00 13.17 -19.09
CA VAL A 181 -4.97 13.00 -18.04
C VAL A 181 -3.57 12.89 -18.64
N GLU A 182 -3.39 12.03 -19.65
CA GLU A 182 -2.09 11.89 -20.31
C GLU A 182 -1.61 13.21 -20.93
N GLN A 183 -2.53 14.00 -21.50
CA GLN A 183 -2.20 15.30 -22.09
C GLN A 183 -1.83 16.33 -21.01
N ILE A 184 -2.55 16.35 -19.89
CA ILE A 184 -2.27 17.24 -18.75
C ILE A 184 -0.86 16.96 -18.20
N PHE A 185 -0.54 15.68 -17.97
CA PHE A 185 0.81 15.31 -17.53
C PHE A 185 1.87 15.62 -18.59
N ARG A 186 1.63 15.35 -19.88
CA ARG A 186 2.59 15.75 -20.95
C ARG A 186 2.86 17.25 -21.02
N GLN A 187 1.89 18.10 -20.65
CA GLN A 187 2.05 19.55 -20.66
C GLN A 187 2.73 20.08 -19.40
N LEU A 188 2.34 19.57 -18.23
CA LEU A 188 2.78 20.10 -16.92
C LEU A 188 3.98 19.36 -16.33
N SER A 189 4.08 18.05 -16.56
CA SER A 189 5.20 17.21 -16.11
C SER A 189 5.52 16.13 -17.15
N PRO A 190 6.26 16.49 -18.22
CA PRO A 190 6.50 15.60 -19.36
C PRO A 190 7.26 14.31 -19.01
N SER A 191 7.96 14.30 -17.87
CA SER A 191 8.71 13.17 -17.35
C SER A 191 7.89 12.19 -16.52
N THR A 192 6.64 12.53 -16.15
CA THR A 192 5.79 11.64 -15.35
C THR A 192 5.32 10.44 -16.16
N GLU A 193 5.51 9.24 -15.61
CA GLU A 193 4.90 8.02 -16.11
C GLU A 193 3.49 7.85 -15.53
N VAL A 194 2.47 7.88 -16.40
CA VAL A 194 1.06 7.72 -16.02
C VAL A 194 0.60 6.28 -16.26
N ARG A 195 -0.05 5.66 -15.28
CA ARG A 195 -0.64 4.32 -15.42
C ARG A 195 -2.02 4.22 -14.79
N SER A 196 -2.88 3.38 -15.36
CA SER A 196 -4.14 2.94 -14.75
C SER A 196 -4.11 1.44 -14.43
N LEU A 197 -4.77 1.05 -13.33
CA LEU A 197 -4.95 -0.33 -12.87
C LEU A 197 -6.29 -0.92 -13.30
#